data_AF-D4DNA0-F1
#
_entry.id   AF-D4DNA0-F1
#
_cell.length_a   1.000
_cell.length_b   1.000
_cell.length_c   1.000
_cell.angle_alpha   90.00
_cell.angle_beta   90.00
_cell.angle_gamma   90.00
#
_symmetry.space_group_name_H-M   'P 1'
#
loop_
_entity.id
_entity.type
_entity.pdbx_description
1 polymer ?
#
loop_
_entity_poly.entity_id
_entity_poly.type
_entity_poly.pdbx_seq_one_letter_code
_entity_poly.pdbx_strand_id
1 'polypeptide(L)'
;MHGYADRWADVRGRCVFGFEANRVYLNKGSYFVDVAEQADWNKKGTSRGMILADFDNDGDLDSLVTHMTAAPSLYRNDSRPAGWVGVELVGNGQTCNRDALGSKVVLAAGDSPTGAAQHREVYANNGLAAQSDRRILFGLGGKGSGEVSLSVRWCGRGDAETFKLKPGQYHRIEQK
;
A
#
# COMPACT_ATOMS: atom_id res chain seq x y z
N MET A 1 -34.68 19.64 -7.08
CA MET A 1 -35.17 18.48 -6.30
C MET A 1 -35.74 17.45 -7.27
N HIS A 2 -35.12 16.27 -7.39
CA HIS A 2 -35.66 15.17 -8.20
C HIS A 2 -36.34 14.18 -7.24
N GLY A 3 -37.62 13.88 -7.51
CA GLY A 3 -38.54 13.22 -6.58
C GLY A 3 -38.66 11.70 -6.67
N TYR A 4 -37.84 10.99 -7.46
CA TYR A 4 -37.90 9.53 -7.57
C TYR A 4 -36.52 8.96 -7.94
N ALA A 5 -35.69 8.71 -6.93
CA ALA A 5 -34.36 8.09 -7.07
C ALA A 5 -34.24 6.82 -6.21
N ASP A 6 -35.25 5.94 -6.27
CA ASP A 6 -35.29 4.69 -5.49
C ASP A 6 -34.83 3.45 -6.28
N ARG A 7 -34.52 3.56 -7.59
CA ARG A 7 -34.15 2.39 -8.42
C ARG A 7 -33.07 2.64 -9.47
N TRP A 8 -31.86 3.00 -9.05
CA TRP A 8 -30.69 2.81 -9.92
C TRP A 8 -30.05 1.42 -9.71
N ALA A 9 -30.16 0.60 -10.77
CA ALA A 9 -29.45 -0.65 -11.07
C ALA A 9 -29.81 -1.92 -10.26
N ASP A 10 -31.01 -2.45 -10.51
CA ASP A 10 -31.31 -3.88 -10.45
C ASP A 10 -30.87 -4.54 -11.75
N VAL A 11 -29.72 -5.23 -11.74
CA VAL A 11 -29.40 -6.27 -12.71
C VAL A 11 -29.42 -7.61 -11.96
N ARG A 12 -30.63 -8.19 -11.84
CA ARG A 12 -30.93 -9.55 -11.32
C ARG A 12 -30.99 -9.70 -9.79
N GLY A 13 -31.58 -8.74 -9.08
CA GLY A 13 -31.91 -8.88 -7.65
C GLY A 13 -30.70 -8.90 -6.71
N ARG A 14 -29.51 -8.51 -7.18
CA ARG A 14 -28.34 -8.27 -6.34
C ARG A 14 -28.15 -6.77 -6.15
N CYS A 15 -28.41 -6.31 -4.94
CA CYS A 15 -28.35 -4.91 -4.55
C CYS A 15 -26.93 -4.32 -4.72
N VAL A 16 -26.82 -3.08 -5.20
CA VAL A 16 -25.58 -2.27 -5.27
C VAL A 16 -25.17 -1.71 -3.88
N PHE A 17 -26.04 -1.91 -2.87
CA PHE A 17 -25.80 -1.59 -1.46
C PHE A 17 -25.67 -2.89 -0.64
N GLY A 18 -24.61 -3.66 -0.91
CA GLY A 18 -24.30 -4.83 -0.10
C GLY A 18 -23.90 -4.42 1.31
N PHE A 19 -24.76 -4.69 2.30
CA PHE A 19 -24.43 -4.63 3.74
C PHE A 19 -23.54 -5.83 4.09
N GLU A 20 -22.37 -5.89 3.47
CA GLU A 20 -21.44 -7.01 3.55
C GLU A 20 -20.31 -6.71 4.52
N ALA A 21 -19.77 -7.75 5.14
CA ALA A 21 -18.58 -7.64 5.96
C ALA A 21 -17.36 -7.44 5.06
N ASN A 22 -16.43 -6.56 5.43
CA ASN A 22 -15.13 -6.53 4.76
C ASN A 22 -14.42 -7.88 4.93
N ARG A 23 -13.53 -8.17 3.98
CA ARG A 23 -12.76 -9.41 3.92
C ARG A 23 -11.28 -9.06 3.88
N VAL A 24 -10.46 -9.81 4.61
CA VAL A 24 -9.01 -9.61 4.68
C VAL A 24 -8.38 -10.94 4.42
N TYR A 25 -7.70 -11.09 3.29
CA TYR A 25 -7.14 -12.37 2.89
C TYR A 25 -5.65 -12.42 3.21
N LEU A 26 -5.27 -13.21 4.22
CA LEU A 26 -3.88 -13.46 4.55
C LEU A 26 -3.31 -14.55 3.64
N ASN A 27 -2.23 -14.21 2.92
CA ASN A 27 -1.49 -15.18 2.11
C ASN A 27 -0.72 -16.17 3.02
N LYS A 28 -0.96 -17.47 2.85
CA LYS A 28 -0.25 -18.57 3.53
C LYS A 28 0.79 -19.26 2.64
N GLY A 29 1.16 -18.65 1.53
CA GLY A 29 2.09 -19.15 0.53
C GLY A 29 1.37 -19.71 -0.68
N SER A 30 0.63 -20.82 -0.51
CA SER A 30 -0.09 -21.50 -1.60
C SER A 30 -1.60 -21.23 -1.63
N TYR A 31 -2.16 -20.63 -0.58
CA TYR A 31 -3.58 -20.30 -0.47
C TYR A 31 -3.77 -19.04 0.39
N PHE A 32 -5.01 -18.54 0.41
CA PHE A 32 -5.40 -17.39 1.21
C PHE A 32 -6.46 -17.79 2.24
N VAL A 33 -6.40 -17.17 3.42
CA VAL A 33 -7.38 -17.35 4.50
C VAL A 33 -8.02 -16.01 4.79
N ASP A 34 -9.35 -15.98 4.85
CA ASP A 34 -10.06 -14.80 5.36
C ASP A 34 -9.82 -14.67 6.87
N VAL A 35 -9.15 -13.59 7.25
CA VAL A 35 -8.79 -13.25 8.63
C VAL A 35 -9.51 -11.99 9.13
N ALA A 36 -10.52 -11.49 8.41
CA ALA A 36 -11.18 -10.23 8.73
C ALA A 36 -11.79 -10.22 10.13
N GLU A 37 -12.33 -11.34 10.60
CA GLU A 37 -12.90 -11.44 11.94
C GLU A 37 -11.81 -11.41 13.02
N GLN A 38 -10.71 -12.12 12.80
CA GLN A 38 -9.57 -12.17 13.73
C GLN A 38 -8.85 -10.82 13.83
N ALA A 39 -8.90 -10.03 12.75
CA ALA A 39 -8.34 -8.68 12.70
C ALA A 39 -9.33 -7.58 13.14
N ASP A 40 -10.58 -7.93 13.48
CA ASP A 40 -11.67 -6.97 13.74
C ASP A 40 -11.95 -6.00 12.56
N TRP A 41 -11.72 -6.47 11.33
CA TRP A 41 -11.98 -5.73 10.08
C TRP A 41 -13.33 -6.10 9.44
N ASN A 42 -14.07 -7.07 10.01
CA ASN A 42 -15.30 -7.61 9.43
C ASN A 42 -16.54 -6.71 9.57
N LYS A 43 -16.36 -5.40 9.83
CA LYS A 43 -17.45 -4.43 9.92
C LYS A 43 -18.36 -4.53 8.69
N LYS A 44 -19.64 -4.77 8.94
CA LYS A 44 -20.67 -4.81 7.90
C LYS A 44 -21.05 -3.40 7.46
N GLY A 45 -21.14 -3.20 6.16
CA GLY A 45 -21.57 -1.93 5.61
C GLY A 45 -21.27 -1.82 4.13
N THR A 46 -21.35 -0.59 3.64
CA THR A 46 -21.17 -0.28 2.23
C THR A 46 -19.86 0.48 2.05
N SER A 47 -18.74 -0.23 2.11
CA SER A 47 -17.40 0.35 1.90
C SER A 47 -17.19 0.75 0.44
N ARG A 48 -16.38 1.79 0.21
CA ARG A 48 -16.16 2.37 -1.14
C ARG A 48 -14.72 2.62 -1.49
N GLY A 49 -13.95 3.16 -0.55
CA GLY A 49 -12.53 3.38 -0.71
C GLY A 49 -11.75 2.68 0.39
N MET A 50 -10.56 2.24 0.04
CA MET A 50 -9.58 1.69 0.96
C MET A 50 -8.22 2.22 0.56
N ILE A 51 -7.45 2.68 1.53
CA ILE A 51 -6.05 3.04 1.35
C ILE A 51 -5.19 2.26 2.34
N LEU A 52 -3.92 2.09 1.97
CA LEU A 52 -2.87 1.66 2.87
C LEU A 52 -1.88 2.82 3.06
N ALA A 53 -1.48 3.06 4.29
CA ALA A 53 -0.49 4.07 4.64
C ALA A 53 0.13 3.68 5.97
N ASP A 54 1.39 4.02 6.17
CA ASP A 54 2.04 3.98 7.49
C ASP A 54 1.80 5.35 8.13
N PHE A 55 0.72 5.50 8.91
CA PHE A 55 0.28 6.83 9.39
C PHE A 55 1.16 7.36 10.53
N ASP A 56 1.74 6.48 11.33
CA ASP A 56 2.59 6.82 12.47
C ASP A 56 4.09 6.64 12.20
N ASN A 57 4.46 6.15 11.02
CA ASN A 57 5.82 5.93 10.54
C ASN A 57 6.60 4.89 11.34
N ASP A 58 5.93 3.83 11.78
CA ASP A 58 6.53 2.76 12.57
C ASP A 58 7.00 1.55 11.74
N GLY A 59 6.71 1.56 10.44
CA GLY A 59 7.16 0.57 9.48
C GLY A 59 6.19 -0.57 9.24
N ASP A 60 4.93 -0.41 9.64
CA ASP A 60 3.86 -1.28 9.21
C ASP A 60 2.70 -0.49 8.58
N LEU A 61 1.91 -1.14 7.72
CA LEU A 61 0.86 -0.46 6.95
C LEU A 61 -0.47 -0.55 7.69
N ASP A 62 -1.01 0.61 8.02
CA ASP A 62 -2.39 0.80 8.45
C ASP A 62 -3.34 0.82 7.25
N SER A 63 -4.65 0.75 7.54
CA SER A 63 -5.68 0.97 6.53
C SER A 63 -6.74 1.96 6.95
N LEU A 64 -7.11 2.86 6.04
CA LEU A 64 -8.30 3.69 6.17
C LEU A 64 -9.34 3.26 5.13
N VAL A 65 -10.54 2.95 5.61
CA VAL A 65 -11.68 2.51 4.80
C VAL A 65 -12.79 3.55 4.88
N THR A 66 -13.27 4.01 3.73
CA THR A 66 -14.43 4.91 3.63
C THR A 66 -15.71 4.13 3.37
N HIS A 67 -16.82 4.63 3.91
CA HIS A 67 -18.14 4.01 3.81
C HIS A 67 -19.14 5.01 3.23
N MET A 68 -20.12 4.55 2.45
CA MET A 68 -21.11 5.47 1.84
C MET A 68 -21.98 6.21 2.86
N THR A 69 -22.36 5.51 3.93
CA THR A 69 -23.41 5.95 4.87
C THR A 69 -22.94 5.90 6.32
N ALA A 70 -21.63 5.82 6.55
CA ALA A 70 -21.04 5.75 7.87
C ALA A 70 -19.69 6.51 7.92
N ALA A 71 -19.26 6.87 9.12
CA ALA A 71 -17.93 7.44 9.34
C ALA A 71 -16.84 6.46 8.85
N PRO A 72 -15.71 6.97 8.31
CA PRO A 72 -14.59 6.13 7.90
C PRO A 72 -14.06 5.31 9.08
N SER A 73 -13.42 4.19 8.79
CA SER A 73 -12.80 3.32 9.78
C SER A 73 -11.30 3.32 9.53
N LEU A 74 -10.53 3.69 10.56
CA LEU A 74 -9.08 3.57 10.56
C LEU A 74 -8.73 2.30 11.33
N TYR A 75 -7.97 1.45 10.68
CA TYR A 75 -7.44 0.22 11.23
C TYR A 75 -5.95 0.37 11.35
N ARG A 76 -5.51 0.64 12.59
CA ARG A 76 -4.09 0.68 12.91
C ARG A 76 -3.56 -0.75 12.98
N ASN A 77 -2.45 -1.00 12.31
CA ASN A 77 -1.74 -2.25 12.44
C ASN A 77 -0.70 -2.08 13.55
N ASP A 78 -0.73 -2.99 14.54
CA ASP A 78 0.26 -3.00 15.63
C ASP A 78 0.99 -4.34 15.54
N SER A 79 1.79 -4.49 14.49
CA SER A 79 2.49 -5.74 14.22
C SER A 79 3.66 -5.96 15.17
N ARG A 80 4.21 -7.19 15.20
CA ARG A 80 5.42 -7.44 15.98
C ARG A 80 6.59 -6.65 15.37
N PRO A 81 7.45 -6.00 16.18
CA PRO A 81 8.56 -5.22 15.67
C PRO A 81 9.43 -6.01 14.69
N ALA A 82 9.59 -5.45 13.49
CA ALA A 82 10.35 -6.01 12.38
C ALA A 82 11.25 -4.94 11.76
N GLY A 83 12.31 -5.36 11.08
CA GLY A 83 13.11 -4.45 10.27
C GLY A 83 12.30 -3.98 9.06
N TRP A 84 12.44 -2.71 8.72
CA TRP A 84 11.79 -2.11 7.55
C TRP A 84 12.66 -1.02 6.94
N VAL A 85 12.38 -0.62 5.71
CA VAL A 85 12.93 0.59 5.09
C VAL A 85 11.86 1.25 4.23
N GLY A 86 11.71 2.56 4.39
CA GLY A 86 10.77 3.35 3.61
C GLY A 86 11.50 4.26 2.63
N VAL A 87 10.92 4.51 1.45
CA VAL A 87 11.45 5.47 0.48
C VAL A 87 10.36 6.37 -0.12
N GLU A 88 10.64 7.66 -0.18
CA GLU A 88 9.92 8.64 -0.98
C GLU A 88 10.79 9.03 -2.17
N LEU A 89 10.28 8.85 -3.39
CA LEU A 89 10.99 9.22 -4.61
C LEU A 89 10.48 10.53 -5.16
N VAL A 90 11.40 11.40 -5.59
CA VAL A 90 11.09 12.69 -6.21
C VAL A 90 11.80 12.78 -7.55
N GLY A 91 11.04 12.83 -8.64
CA GLY A 91 11.62 12.97 -9.98
C GLY A 91 12.08 14.40 -10.27
N ASN A 92 13.00 14.55 -11.20
CA ASN A 92 13.61 15.86 -11.52
C ASN A 92 12.65 16.82 -12.25
N GLY A 93 11.58 16.29 -12.87
CA GLY A 93 10.61 17.04 -13.65
C GLY A 93 10.99 17.23 -15.12
N GLN A 94 12.11 16.65 -15.57
CA GLN A 94 12.55 16.68 -16.98
C GLN A 94 12.44 15.30 -17.62
N THR A 95 13.13 14.31 -17.05
CA THR A 95 13.12 12.93 -17.56
C THR A 95 12.15 12.04 -16.80
N CYS A 96 11.88 12.37 -15.53
CA CYS A 96 10.83 11.76 -14.74
C CYS A 96 9.89 12.83 -14.17
N ASN A 97 8.60 12.52 -14.03
CA ASN A 97 7.64 13.43 -13.39
C ASN A 97 8.00 13.62 -11.90
N ARG A 98 7.64 14.78 -11.32
CA ARG A 98 8.04 15.13 -9.94
C ARG A 98 7.55 14.17 -8.86
N ASP A 99 6.41 13.53 -9.10
CA ASP A 99 5.84 12.50 -8.23
C ASP A 99 6.48 11.11 -8.45
N ALA A 100 7.49 11.01 -9.31
CA ALA A 100 8.21 9.79 -9.67
C ALA A 100 7.32 8.62 -10.15
N LEU A 101 6.09 8.91 -10.62
CA LEU A 101 5.10 7.90 -11.01
C LEU A 101 5.66 6.99 -12.12
N GLY A 102 5.53 5.68 -11.92
CA GLY A 102 6.07 4.64 -12.80
C GLY A 102 7.52 4.23 -12.50
N SER A 103 8.17 4.86 -11.51
CA SER A 103 9.50 4.44 -11.06
C SER A 103 9.42 3.11 -10.32
N LYS A 104 10.36 2.22 -10.60
CA LYS A 104 10.43 0.87 -10.03
C LYS A 104 11.54 0.80 -9.00
N VAL A 105 11.24 0.25 -7.83
CA VAL A 105 12.18 0.06 -6.74
C VAL A 105 12.30 -1.43 -6.44
N VAL A 106 13.54 -1.90 -6.35
CA VAL A 106 13.85 -3.29 -6.08
C VAL A 106 14.75 -3.40 -4.87
N LEU A 107 14.28 -4.09 -3.83
CA LEU A 107 15.11 -4.54 -2.71
C LEU A 107 15.90 -5.78 -3.13
N ALA A 108 17.20 -5.76 -2.89
CA ALA A 108 18.07 -6.88 -3.21
C ALA A 108 17.64 -8.16 -2.47
N ALA A 109 17.82 -9.31 -3.12
CA ALA A 109 17.42 -10.62 -2.58
C ALA A 109 18.05 -10.94 -1.22
N GLY A 110 19.33 -10.56 -1.02
CA GLY A 110 20.06 -10.78 0.24
C GLY A 110 19.55 -9.92 1.41
N ASP A 111 18.85 -8.81 1.12
CA ASP A 111 18.26 -7.93 2.13
C ASP A 111 16.78 -8.27 2.40
N SER A 112 16.22 -9.22 1.65
CA SER A 112 14.83 -9.64 1.76
C SER A 112 14.68 -10.84 2.70
N PRO A 113 13.66 -10.87 3.57
CA PRO A 113 13.44 -11.97 4.51
C PRO A 113 13.11 -13.30 3.83
N THR A 114 12.69 -13.27 2.56
CA THR A 114 12.38 -14.48 1.78
C THR A 114 13.57 -14.98 0.94
N GLY A 115 14.69 -14.24 0.91
CA GLY A 115 15.80 -14.51 0.00
C GLY A 115 15.50 -14.23 -1.48
N ALA A 116 14.32 -13.68 -1.80
CA ALA A 116 13.94 -13.24 -3.13
C ALA A 116 13.83 -11.71 -3.18
N ALA A 117 14.21 -11.12 -4.30
CA ALA A 117 14.11 -9.67 -4.49
C ALA A 117 12.65 -9.20 -4.35
N GLN A 118 12.44 -8.08 -3.65
CA GLN A 118 11.11 -7.48 -3.54
C GLN A 118 10.99 -6.33 -4.53
N HIS A 119 9.90 -6.32 -5.31
CA HIS A 119 9.64 -5.31 -6.31
C HIS A 119 8.47 -4.43 -5.88
N ARG A 120 8.62 -3.12 -6.06
CA ARG A 120 7.57 -2.10 -5.86
C ARG A 120 7.65 -1.07 -6.97
N GLU A 121 6.56 -0.38 -7.20
CA GLU A 121 6.45 0.69 -8.20
C GLU A 121 5.72 1.88 -7.56
N VAL A 122 6.11 3.09 -7.92
CA VAL A 122 5.37 4.30 -7.52
C VAL A 122 4.15 4.44 -8.43
N TYR A 123 2.95 4.28 -7.89
CA TYR A 123 1.70 4.40 -8.63
C TYR A 123 0.84 5.57 -8.13
N ALA A 124 0.05 6.15 -9.03
CA ALA A 124 -0.86 7.26 -8.72
C ALA A 124 -2.25 6.80 -8.26
N ASN A 125 -2.56 5.50 -8.40
CA ASN A 125 -3.89 4.99 -8.12
C ASN A 125 -3.82 3.54 -7.65
N ASN A 126 -4.37 3.28 -6.48
CA ASN A 126 -4.62 1.93 -5.99
C ASN A 126 -5.87 1.89 -5.10
N GLY A 127 -7.01 1.61 -5.72
CA GLY A 127 -8.28 1.44 -5.02
C GLY A 127 -9.43 2.14 -5.74
N LEU A 128 -10.65 1.77 -5.38
CA LEU A 128 -11.83 2.49 -5.85
C LEU A 128 -11.95 3.81 -5.09
N ALA A 129 -12.00 4.94 -5.79
CA ALA A 129 -12.20 6.28 -5.20
C ALA A 129 -11.21 6.62 -4.07
N ALA A 130 -9.97 6.11 -4.15
CA ALA A 130 -8.98 6.18 -3.10
C ALA A 130 -7.56 6.16 -3.67
N GLN A 131 -6.60 6.72 -2.94
CA GLN A 131 -5.18 6.69 -3.29
C GLN A 131 -4.37 6.45 -2.00
N SER A 132 -3.59 5.37 -1.98
CA SER A 132 -2.69 5.05 -0.87
C SER A 132 -1.50 5.97 -0.81
N ASP A 133 -0.79 5.89 0.32
CA ASP A 133 0.51 6.52 0.46
C ASP A 133 1.44 6.10 -0.70
N ARG A 134 2.11 7.09 -1.30
CA ARG A 134 3.02 6.88 -2.42
C ARG A 134 4.40 6.43 -1.96
N ARG A 135 4.72 6.60 -0.67
CA ARG A 135 5.97 6.12 -0.09
C ARG A 135 6.00 4.60 -0.18
N ILE A 136 7.12 4.08 -0.64
CA ILE A 136 7.32 2.64 -0.78
C ILE A 136 7.90 2.11 0.51
N LEU A 137 7.26 1.08 1.06
CA LEU A 137 7.72 0.38 2.25
C LEU A 137 8.17 -1.05 1.89
N PHE A 138 9.32 -1.44 2.41
CA PHE A 138 9.82 -2.81 2.36
C PHE A 138 9.99 -3.37 3.77
N GLY A 139 9.37 -4.52 4.02
CA GLY A 139 9.64 -5.33 5.21
C GLY A 139 10.92 -6.15 5.02
N LEU A 140 11.82 -6.06 5.99
CA LEU A 140 13.12 -6.75 6.04
C LEU A 140 13.09 -7.98 6.96
N GLY A 141 12.00 -8.19 7.71
CA GLY A 141 11.85 -9.30 8.65
C GLY A 141 12.54 -9.03 9.98
N GLY A 142 13.61 -9.77 10.31
CA GLY A 142 14.34 -9.57 11.57
C GLY A 142 14.86 -8.14 11.76
N LYS A 143 15.39 -7.80 12.95
CA LYS A 143 16.03 -6.50 13.18
C LYS A 143 17.25 -6.36 12.25
N GLY A 144 17.07 -5.66 11.12
CA GLY A 144 18.14 -5.37 10.18
C GLY A 144 19.24 -4.57 10.87
N SER A 145 20.45 -5.12 10.94
CA SER A 145 21.59 -4.50 11.64
C SER A 145 22.57 -3.79 10.69
N GLY A 146 22.25 -3.71 9.39
CA GLY A 146 23.12 -3.11 8.37
C GLY A 146 22.33 -2.33 7.32
N GLU A 147 23.06 -1.60 6.47
CA GLU A 147 22.47 -0.90 5.33
C GLU A 147 21.91 -1.89 4.30
N VAL A 148 20.76 -1.56 3.74
CA VAL A 148 20.11 -2.36 2.68
C VAL A 148 20.29 -1.70 1.33
N SER A 149 20.31 -2.53 0.28
CA SER A 149 20.51 -2.10 -1.10
C SER A 149 19.18 -1.99 -1.82
N LEU A 150 18.82 -0.79 -2.27
CA LEU A 150 17.69 -0.54 -3.14
C LEU A 150 18.15 -0.08 -4.52
N SER A 151 17.63 -0.73 -5.55
CA SER A 151 17.81 -0.33 -6.94
C SER A 151 16.57 0.44 -7.40
N VAL A 152 16.73 1.71 -7.76
CA VAL A 152 15.67 2.57 -8.29
C VAL A 152 15.87 2.74 -9.79
N ARG A 153 14.89 2.30 -10.58
CA ARG A 153 14.77 2.67 -11.99
C ARG A 153 13.73 3.77 -12.09
N TRP A 154 14.19 4.99 -12.33
CA TRP A 154 13.32 6.15 -12.49
C TRP A 154 12.38 6.02 -13.68
N CYS A 155 11.23 6.69 -13.59
CA CYS A 155 10.33 6.83 -14.72
C CYS A 155 11.04 7.54 -15.89
N GLY A 156 10.73 7.16 -17.14
CA GLY A 156 11.41 7.72 -18.31
C GLY A 156 12.49 6.85 -18.98
N ARG A 157 12.62 5.57 -18.59
CA ARG A 157 13.50 4.54 -19.23
C ARG A 157 15.01 4.73 -19.05
N GLY A 158 15.47 5.29 -17.92
CA GLY A 158 16.88 5.32 -17.55
C GLY A 158 17.42 3.98 -17.01
N ASP A 159 18.74 3.92 -16.85
CA ASP A 159 19.39 2.87 -16.07
C ASP A 159 18.97 2.92 -14.60
N ALA A 160 19.16 1.81 -13.90
CA ALA A 160 18.85 1.74 -12.48
C ALA A 160 20.00 2.32 -11.64
N GLU A 161 19.68 3.14 -10.65
CA GLU A 161 20.61 3.66 -9.65
C GLU A 161 20.48 2.86 -8.36
N THR A 162 21.61 2.58 -7.70
CA THR A 162 21.60 1.84 -6.43
C THR A 162 21.88 2.77 -5.25
N PHE A 163 21.07 2.62 -4.21
CA PHE A 163 21.17 3.38 -2.96
C PHE A 163 21.38 2.42 -1.78
N LYS A 164 22.24 2.82 -0.84
CA LYS A 164 22.44 2.14 0.44
C LYS A 164 21.70 2.92 1.52
N LEU A 165 20.72 2.27 2.15
CA LEU A 165 19.83 2.93 3.09
C LEU A 165 19.86 2.27 4.46
N LYS A 166 19.68 3.09 5.50
CA LYS A 166 19.56 2.62 6.89
C LYS A 166 18.13 2.14 7.15
N PRO A 167 17.92 0.94 7.73
CA PRO A 167 16.60 0.48 8.16
C PRO A 167 15.97 1.38 9.24
N GLY A 168 14.67 1.21 9.46
CA GLY A 168 13.89 1.81 10.55
C GLY A 168 13.48 3.26 10.31
N GLN A 169 13.53 3.74 9.07
CA GLN A 169 13.11 5.09 8.73
C GLN A 169 12.75 5.21 7.23
N TYR A 170 12.08 6.32 6.92
CA TYR A 170 11.87 6.78 5.54
C TYR A 170 13.06 7.59 5.03
N HIS A 171 13.43 7.36 3.77
CA HIS A 171 14.45 8.13 3.05
C HIS A 171 13.83 8.86 1.87
N ARG A 172 14.12 10.16 1.74
CA ARG A 172 13.71 10.94 0.58
C ARG A 172 14.85 10.94 -0.45
N ILE A 173 14.58 10.42 -1.64
CA ILE A 173 15.54 10.27 -2.73
C ILE A 173 15.08 11.15 -3.90
N GLU A 174 15.93 12.08 -4.31
CA GLU A 174 15.67 12.95 -5.45
C GLU A 174 16.49 12.51 -6.65
N GLN A 175 15.86 12.44 -7.82
CA GLN A 175 16.55 12.23 -9.09
C GLN A 175 17.38 13.47 -9.41
N LYS A 176 18.62 13.25 -9.87
CA LYS A 176 19.51 14.31 -10.32
C LYS A 176 19.18 14.82 -11.71
#